data_AF-A0A2V7CB23-F1
#
_entry.id   AF-A0A2V7CB23-F1
#
_cell.length_a   1.000
_cell.length_b   1.000
_cell.length_c   1.000
_cell.angle_alpha   90.00
_cell.angle_beta   90.00
_cell.angle_gamma   90.00
#
_symmetry.space_group_name_H-M   'P 1'
#
loop_
_entity.id
_entity.type
_entity.pdbx_description
1 polymer ?
#
loop_
_entity_poly.entity_id
_entity_poly.type
_entity_poly.pdbx_seq_one_letter_code
_entity_poly.pdbx_strand_id
1 'polypeptide(L)' 'MAITVYGAGAIGGVTGAALVLAMPLTERLLAMIEDLESGRRRMSWTNLDELVAAFRATR' A
#
# COMPACT_ATOMS: atom_id res chain seq x y z
N MET A 1 11.37 15.80 0.88
CA MET A 1 11.78 14.52 1.49
C MET A 1 11.18 13.41 0.64
N ALA A 2 11.99 12.64 -0.07
CA ALA A 2 11.54 11.58 -0.97
C ALA A 2 11.57 10.25 -0.21
N ILE A 3 10.40 9.65 0.01
CA ILE A 3 10.30 8.25 0.45
C ILE A 3 10.28 7.40 -0.81
N THR A 4 11.41 6.79 -1.16
CA THR A 4 11.47 5.84 -2.27
C THR A 4 11.14 4.45 -1.72
N VAL A 5 9.95 3.93 -2.04
CA VAL A 5 9.55 2.56 -1.69
C VAL A 5 10.08 1.62 -2.77
N TYR A 6 11.18 0.90 -2.51
CA TYR A 6 11.61 -0.20 -3.36
C TYR A 6 10.96 -1.51 -2.91
N GLY A 7 10.06 -2.05 -3.72
CA GLY A 7 9.73 -3.48 -3.79
C GLY A 7 9.01 -4.14 -2.61
N ALA A 8 9.05 -3.64 -1.38
CA ALA A 8 8.51 -4.36 -0.21
C ALA A 8 6.99 -4.61 -0.30
N GLY A 9 6.21 -3.63 -0.79
CA GLY A 9 4.78 -3.80 -1.02
C GLY A 9 4.48 -4.82 -2.13
N ALA A 10 5.18 -4.71 -3.26
CA ALA A 10 5.02 -5.63 -4.41
C ALA A 10 5.46 -7.07 -4.08
N ILE A 11 6.56 -7.25 -3.33
CA ILE A 11 7.03 -8.56 -2.85
C ILE A 11 5.99 -9.16 -1.90
N GLY A 12 5.47 -8.38 -0.96
CA GLY A 12 4.39 -8.81 -0.09
C GLY A 12 3.18 -9.27 -0.91
N GLY A 13 2.68 -8.42 -1.82
CA GLY A 13 1.50 -8.70 -2.64
C GLY A 13 1.64 -9.96 -3.50
N VAL A 14 2.76 -10.10 -4.22
CA VAL A 14 3.04 -11.27 -5.07
C VAL A 14 3.17 -12.55 -4.23
N THR A 15 3.85 -12.48 -3.08
CA THR A 15 4.01 -13.63 -2.18
C THR A 15 2.68 -14.05 -1.55
N GLY A 16 1.88 -13.09 -1.09
CA GLY A 16 0.55 -13.35 -0.56
C GLY A 16 -0.38 -13.98 -1.60
N ALA A 17 -0.37 -13.46 -2.84
CA ALA A 17 -1.11 -14.05 -3.96
C ALA A 17 -0.65 -15.48 -4.27
N ALA A 18 0.65 -15.75 -4.30
CA ALA A 18 1.20 -17.08 -4.52
C ALA A 18 0.81 -18.08 -3.42
N LEU A 19 0.63 -17.60 -2.19
CA LEU A 19 0.23 -18.41 -1.03
C LEU A 19 -1.30 -18.41 -0.79
N VAL A 20 -2.09 -17.80 -1.67
CA VAL A 20 -3.56 -17.68 -1.55
C VAL A 20 -3.98 -17.04 -0.21
N LEU A 21 -3.19 -16.07 0.26
CA LEU A 21 -3.48 -15.31 1.47
C LEU A 21 -4.19 -14.01 1.11
N ALA A 22 -5.31 -13.74 1.77
CA ALA A 22 -5.96 -12.45 1.67
C ALA A 22 -5.05 -11.37 2.27
N MET A 23 -4.71 -10.35 1.48
CA MET A 23 -3.80 -9.29 1.90
C MET A 23 -4.39 -7.88 1.66
N PRO A 24 -5.55 -7.57 2.27
CA PRO A 24 -6.31 -6.36 1.96
C PRO A 24 -5.54 -5.06 2.22
N LEU A 25 -4.67 -5.03 3.23
CA LEU A 25 -3.84 -3.86 3.51
C LEU A 25 -2.74 -3.66 2.44
N THR A 26 -2.16 -4.76 1.96
CA THR A 26 -1.12 -4.71 0.92
C THR A 26 -1.71 -4.36 -0.43
N GLU A 27 -2.88 -4.89 -0.78
CA GLU A 27 -3.62 -4.50 -1.98
C GLU A 27 -3.92 -3.00 -1.99
N ARG A 28 -4.38 -2.47 -0.85
CA ARG A 28 -4.65 -1.02 -0.71
C ARG A 28 -3.37 -0.18 -0.81
N LEU A 29 -2.27 -0.65 -0.24
CA LEU A 29 -0.96 0.00 -0.37
C LEU A 29 -0.49 0.01 -1.83
N LEU A 30 -0.63 -1.10 -2.57
CA LEU A 30 -0.28 -1.15 -4.00
C LEU A 30 -1.08 -0.14 -4.82
N ALA A 31 -2.41 -0.12 -4.65
CA ALA A 31 -3.26 0.83 -5.35
C ALA A 31 -2.89 2.29 -5.05
N MET A 32 -2.56 2.58 -3.79
CA MET A 32 -2.12 3.92 -3.38
C MET A 32 -0.78 4.32 -4.01
N ILE A 33 0.17 3.38 -4.13
CA ILE A 33 1.45 3.61 -4.79
C ILE A 33 1.22 3.90 -6.28
N GLU A 34 0.38 3.12 -6.96
CA GLU A 34 0.04 3.34 -8.37
C GLU A 34 -0.56 4.74 -8.60
N ASP A 35 -1.46 5.19 -7.71
CA ASP A 35 -2.02 6.53 -7.77
C ASP A 35 -0.96 7.64 -7.58
N LEU A 36 0.04 7.40 -6.73
CA LEU A 36 1.14 8.34 -6.51
C LEU A 36 2.08 8.40 -7.72
N GLU A 37 2.44 7.25 -8.28
CA GLU A 37 3.34 7.12 -9.43
C GLU A 37 2.70 7.67 -10.72
N SER A 38 1.39 7.51 -10.87
CA SER A 38 0.62 8.09 -11.98
C SER A 38 0.29 9.57 -11.78
N GLY A 39 0.64 10.17 -10.63
CA GLY A 39 0.34 11.57 -10.31
C GLY A 39 -1.13 11.85 -10.01
N ARG A 40 -1.98 10.83 -9.90
CA ARG A 40 -3.40 10.96 -9.52
C ARG A 40 -3.57 11.33 -8.04
N ARG A 41 -2.58 11.06 -7.22
CA ARG A 41 -2.56 11.35 -5.78
C ARG A 41 -1.31 12.15 -5.42
N ARG A 42 -1.45 13.06 -4.45
CA ARG A 42 -0.32 13.84 -3.91
C ARG A 42 0.43 13.03 -2.85
N MET A 43 1.75 13.07 -2.90
CA MET A 43 2.59 12.48 -1.86
C MET A 43 2.48 13.30 -0.56
N SER A 44 1.93 12.68 0.50
CA SER A 44 1.61 13.30 1.79
C SER A 44 1.58 12.27 2.91
N TRP A 45 1.77 12.71 4.16
CA TRP A 45 1.59 11.90 5.38
C TRP A 45 0.16 11.38 5.55
N THR A 46 -0.83 12.11 5.05
CA THR A 46 -2.25 11.73 5.11
C THR A 46 -2.52 10.38 4.43
N ASN A 47 -1.69 9.99 3.46
CA ASN A 47 -1.78 8.68 2.79
C ASN A 47 -1.48 7.53 3.77
N LEU A 48 -0.51 7.73 4.67
CA LEU A 48 -0.19 6.74 5.70
C LEU A 48 -1.25 6.69 6.80
N ASP A 49 -1.84 7.83 7.16
CA ASP A 49 -2.97 7.88 8.09
C ASP A 49 -4.16 7.04 7.60
N GLU A 50 -4.43 7.08 6.29
CA GLU A 50 -5.46 6.24 5.64
C GLU A 50 -5.17 4.74 5.80
N LEU A 51 -3.92 4.31 5.61
CA LEU A 51 -3.52 2.92 5.77
C LEU A 51 -3.60 2.47 7.24
N VAL A 52 -3.20 3.33 8.18
CA VAL A 52 -3.31 3.06 9.62
C VAL A 52 -4.77 2.92 10.05
N ALA A 53 -5.65 3.79 9.55
CA ALA A 53 -7.08 3.70 9.81
C ALA A 53 -7.66 2.39 9.25
N ALA A 54 -7.31 2.02 8.02
CA ALA A 54 -7.73 0.76 7.41
C ALA A 54 -7.25 -0.46 8.21
N PHE A 55 -6.01 -0.47 8.68
CA PHE A 55 -5.49 -1.55 9.53
C PHE A 55 -6.27 -1.71 10.84
N ARG A 56 -6.65 -0.59 11.47
CA ARG A 56 -7.41 -0.60 12.72
C ARG A 56 -8.84 -1.09 12.52
N ALA A 57 -9.47 -0.82 11.38
CA ALA A 57 -10.83 -1.25 11.08
C ALA A 57 -10.97 -2.78 10.89
N THR A 58 -9.87 -3.46 10.58
CA THR A 58 -9.83 -4.92 10.36
C THR A 58 -9.39 -5.71 11.61
N ARG A 59 -9.19 -5.03 12.75
CA ARG A 59 -8.77 -5.64 14.03
C ARG A 59 -9.90 -5.67 15.06
#